data_AF-A0A936SJ40-F1
#
_entry.id   AF-A0A936SJ40-F1
#
_cell.length_a   1.000
_cell.length_b   1.000
_cell.length_c   1.000
_cell.angle_alpha   90.00
_cell.angle_beta   90.00
_cell.angle_gamma   90.00
#
_symmetry.space_group_name_H-M   'P 1'
#
loop_
_entity.id
_entity.type
_entity.pdbx_description
1 polymer ?
#
loop_
_entity_poly.entity_id
_entity_poly.type
_entity_poly.pdbx_seq_one_letter_code
_entity_poly.pdbx_strand_id
1 'polypeptide(L)'
;MPSQPPQPPGGTARPERSAGQVAAQIKADLAQRLGVAADQIEVASTGERTWPDQGLGCAARKGLYEPAPTPGYIVVLVYAGQRYEYHADRAGRFLRCDAPAKPLGPIR
;
A
#
# COMPACT_ATOMS: atom_id res chain seq x y z
N MET A 1 -12.93 -22.02 -15.07
CA MET A 1 -11.62 -21.40 -15.38
C MET A 1 -11.49 -20.16 -14.50
N PRO A 2 -10.43 -19.97 -13.70
CA PRO A 2 -10.37 -18.82 -12.80
C PRO A 2 -10.29 -17.52 -13.61
N SER A 3 -11.27 -16.64 -13.40
CA SER A 3 -11.44 -15.36 -14.07
C SER A 3 -10.33 -14.39 -13.63
N GLN A 4 -9.26 -14.33 -14.40
CA GLN A 4 -8.22 -13.32 -14.21
C GLN A 4 -8.81 -11.95 -14.64
N PRO A 5 -8.81 -10.92 -13.77
CA PRO A 5 -9.35 -9.61 -14.10
C PRO A 5 -8.54 -8.95 -15.22
N PRO A 6 -9.17 -8.07 -16.03
CA PRO A 6 -8.57 -7.52 -17.25
C PRO A 6 -7.31 -6.72 -16.93
N GLN A 7 -6.18 -7.15 -17.50
CA GLN A 7 -4.94 -6.38 -17.54
C GLN A 7 -5.15 -5.19 -18.51
N PRO A 8 -4.85 -3.93 -18.13
CA PRO A 8 -4.93 -2.81 -19.06
C PRO A 8 -3.86 -2.91 -20.17
N PRO A 9 -4.12 -2.36 -21.38
CA PRO A 9 -3.24 -2.52 -22.54
C PRO A 9 -1.94 -1.74 -22.36
N GLY A 10 -0.82 -2.40 -22.70
CA GLY A 10 0.53 -1.88 -22.55
C GLY A 10 0.80 -0.58 -23.31
N GLY A 11 1.49 0.32 -22.63
CA GLY A 11 2.20 1.46 -23.22
C GLY A 11 3.43 1.74 -22.37
N THR A 12 4.62 1.40 -22.88
CA THR A 12 5.93 1.57 -22.21
C THR A 12 6.02 0.96 -20.81
N ALA A 13 6.23 -0.36 -20.73
CA ALA A 13 6.38 -1.11 -19.49
C ALA A 13 7.61 -0.63 -18.68
N ARG A 14 7.42 0.34 -17.80
CA ARG A 14 8.21 0.42 -16.57
C ARG A 14 7.96 -0.91 -15.84
N PRO A 15 8.98 -1.64 -15.34
CA PRO A 15 8.76 -2.95 -14.73
C PRO A 15 7.69 -2.83 -13.63
N GLU A 16 6.49 -3.32 -13.93
CA GLU A 16 5.37 -3.31 -13.00
C GLU A 16 5.73 -4.30 -11.88
N ARG A 17 5.91 -3.78 -10.67
CA ARG A 17 6.26 -4.63 -9.54
C ARG A 17 5.04 -5.40 -9.10
N SER A 18 5.19 -6.70 -8.92
CA SER A 18 4.11 -7.53 -8.37
C SER A 18 3.83 -7.15 -6.90
N ALA A 19 2.61 -7.43 -6.42
CA ALA A 19 2.21 -7.18 -5.04
C ALA A 19 3.22 -7.74 -4.01
N GLY A 20 3.79 -8.92 -4.25
CA GLY A 20 4.81 -9.52 -3.39
C GLY A 20 6.13 -8.74 -3.35
N GLN A 21 6.57 -8.19 -4.48
CA GLN A 21 7.78 -7.36 -4.54
C GLN A 21 7.56 -6.03 -3.81
N VAL A 22 6.40 -5.43 -4.02
CA VAL A 22 5.99 -4.20 -3.32
C VAL A 22 5.89 -4.45 -1.82
N ALA A 23 5.25 -5.53 -1.39
CA ALA A 23 5.14 -5.89 0.02
C ALA A 23 6.51 -6.13 0.66
N ALA A 24 7.44 -6.80 -0.02
CA ALA A 24 8.80 -6.97 0.47
C ALA A 24 9.55 -5.63 0.65
N GLN A 25 9.41 -4.70 -0.30
CA GLN A 25 9.99 -3.36 -0.19
C GLN A 25 9.40 -2.57 0.98
N ILE A 26 8.07 -2.61 1.14
CA ILE A 26 7.38 -1.92 2.24
C ILE A 26 7.75 -2.54 3.59
N LYS A 27 7.86 -3.86 3.67
CA LYS A 27 8.31 -4.58 4.86
C LYS A 27 9.72 -4.14 5.27
N ALA A 28 10.64 -4.05 4.30
CA ALA A 28 12.00 -3.58 4.54
C ALA A 28 12.04 -2.10 4.98
N ASP A 29 11.23 -1.23 4.36
CA ASP A 29 11.10 0.17 4.77
C ASP A 29 10.54 0.29 6.20
N LEU A 30 9.49 -0.46 6.55
CA LEU A 30 8.94 -0.46 7.91
C LEU A 30 9.96 -0.99 8.93
N ALA A 31 10.70 -2.06 8.58
CA ALA A 31 11.78 -2.62 9.42
C ALA A 31 12.85 -1.57 9.72
N GLN A 32 13.31 -0.86 8.68
CA GLN A 32 14.30 0.21 8.79
C GLN A 32 13.79 1.37 9.66
N ARG A 33 12.52 1.77 9.50
CA ARG A 33 11.91 2.87 10.28
C ARG A 33 11.75 2.53 11.76
N LEU A 34 11.38 1.28 12.06
CA LEU A 34 11.20 0.81 13.43
C LEU A 34 12.50 0.36 14.08
N GLY A 35 13.57 0.14 13.29
CA GLY A 35 14.84 -0.40 13.79
C GLY A 35 14.76 -1.86 14.19
N VAL A 36 13.89 -2.64 13.52
CA VAL A 36 13.58 -4.04 13.85
C VAL A 36 13.95 -4.96 12.70
N ALA A 37 14.06 -6.26 12.95
CA ALA A 37 14.26 -7.22 11.87
C ALA A 37 12.98 -7.34 11.02
N ALA A 38 13.13 -7.44 9.70
CA ALA A 38 12.00 -7.64 8.80
C ALA A 38 11.21 -8.91 9.15
N ASP A 39 11.85 -9.95 9.72
CA ASP A 39 11.19 -11.17 10.19
C ASP A 39 10.20 -10.95 11.33
N GLN A 40 10.34 -9.87 12.11
CA GLN A 40 9.39 -9.53 13.17
C GLN A 40 8.13 -8.85 12.64
N ILE A 41 8.14 -8.42 11.37
CA ILE A 41 7.01 -7.77 10.72
C ILE A 41 6.25 -8.83 9.93
N GLU A 42 4.95 -8.93 10.15
CA GLU A 42 4.09 -9.84 9.42
C GLU A 42 3.32 -9.09 8.33
N VAL A 43 3.20 -9.70 7.15
CA VAL A 43 2.33 -9.18 6.09
C VAL A 43 0.94 -9.74 6.33
N ALA A 44 0.04 -8.92 6.85
CA ALA A 44 -1.33 -9.35 7.14
C ALA A 44 -2.16 -9.51 5.86
N SER A 45 -2.06 -8.54 4.95
CA SER A 45 -2.81 -8.55 3.69
C SER A 45 -2.10 -7.77 2.59
N THR A 46 -2.21 -8.26 1.37
CA THR A 46 -1.88 -7.51 0.15
C THR A 46 -3.07 -7.57 -0.80
N GLY A 47 -3.51 -6.42 -1.31
CA GLY A 47 -4.62 -6.34 -2.25
C GLY A 47 -4.32 -5.40 -3.40
N GLU A 48 -4.87 -5.69 -4.57
CA GLU A 48 -4.83 -4.76 -5.71
C GLU A 48 -5.91 -3.70 -5.50
N ARG A 49 -5.55 -2.43 -5.65
CA ARG A 49 -6.48 -1.32 -5.51
C ARG A 49 -6.13 -0.21 -6.48
N THR A 50 -7.16 0.32 -7.15
CA THR A 50 -7.04 1.52 -7.97
C THR A 50 -7.30 2.74 -7.10
N TRP A 51 -6.32 3.63 -7.03
CA TRP A 51 -6.40 4.87 -6.28
C TRP A 51 -7.06 5.96 -7.11
N PRO A 52 -7.84 6.87 -6.49
CA PRO A 52 -8.51 7.96 -7.20
C PRO A 52 -7.54 9.05 -7.67
N ASP A 53 -6.35 9.14 -7.08
CA ASP A 53 -5.35 10.18 -7.31
C ASP A 53 -3.92 9.65 -7.17
N GLN A 54 -2.93 10.41 -7.66
CA GLN A 54 -1.50 10.07 -7.57
C GLN A 54 -0.95 10.07 -6.14
N GLY A 55 -1.67 10.65 -5.18
CA GLY A 55 -1.40 10.57 -3.75
C GLY A 55 -1.85 9.26 -3.12
N LEU A 56 -2.30 8.28 -3.93
CA LEU A 56 -2.69 6.94 -3.50
C LEU A 56 -3.76 6.98 -2.39
N GLY A 57 -4.65 7.98 -2.40
CA GLY A 57 -5.68 8.17 -1.37
C GLY A 57 -5.15 8.58 0.02
N CYS A 58 -3.86 8.87 0.15
CA CYS A 58 -3.23 9.35 1.38
C CYS A 58 -3.54 10.85 1.56
N ALA A 59 -4.71 11.16 2.14
CA ALA A 59 -5.31 12.50 2.20
C ALA A 59 -4.51 13.61 2.93
N ALA A 60 -3.30 13.34 3.43
CA ALA A 60 -2.48 14.29 4.19
C ALA A 60 -1.85 15.40 3.33
N ARG A 61 -1.79 15.25 1.99
CA ARG A 61 -1.39 16.35 1.09
C ARG A 61 -2.62 16.93 0.40
N LYS A 62 -3.50 17.53 1.20
CA LYS A 62 -4.72 18.20 0.73
C LYS A 62 -4.36 19.26 -0.31
N GLY A 63 -4.58 18.96 -1.59
CA GLY A 63 -4.81 19.97 -2.62
C GLY A 63 -3.91 19.97 -3.85
N LEU A 64 -2.96 19.04 -3.99
CA LEU A 64 -1.99 19.07 -5.10
C LEU A 64 -2.05 17.89 -6.08
N TYR A 65 -3.00 16.97 -5.92
CA TYR A 65 -3.09 15.81 -6.81
C TYR A 65 -4.31 15.91 -7.71
N GLU A 66 -4.05 15.85 -9.01
CA GLU A 66 -5.10 15.71 -10.01
C GLU A 66 -5.77 14.33 -9.90
N PRO A 67 -7.09 14.26 -10.11
CA PRO A 67 -7.81 13.00 -10.15
C PRO A 67 -7.27 12.15 -11.30
N ALA A 68 -6.59 11.07 -10.95
CA ALA A 68 -5.89 10.20 -11.88
C ALA A 68 -5.99 8.77 -11.36
N PRO A 69 -6.88 7.92 -11.95
CA PRO A 69 -7.05 6.55 -11.51
C PRO A 69 -5.74 5.79 -11.66
N THR A 70 -5.09 5.54 -10.54
CA THR A 70 -3.75 4.95 -10.50
C THR A 70 -3.86 3.53 -9.98
N PRO A 71 -3.69 2.50 -10.83
CA PRO A 71 -3.68 1.12 -10.37
C PRO A 71 -2.48 0.90 -9.45
N GLY A 72 -2.69 0.14 -8.38
CA GLY A 72 -1.70 -0.03 -7.34
C GLY A 72 -2.05 -1.16 -6.38
N TYR A 73 -1.41 -1.13 -5.22
CA TYR A 73 -1.52 -2.15 -4.20
C TYR A 73 -1.76 -1.52 -2.84
N ILE A 74 -2.56 -2.16 -2.01
CA ILE A 74 -2.68 -1.91 -0.59
C ILE A 74 -1.94 -3.03 0.15
N VAL A 75 -1.04 -2.67 1.06
CA VAL A 75 -0.26 -3.61 1.86
C VAL A 75 -0.47 -3.27 3.33
N VAL A 76 -0.95 -4.24 4.08
CA VAL A 76 -1.17 -4.13 5.52
C VAL A 76 -0.13 -4.99 6.22
N LEU A 77 0.70 -4.35 7.02
CA LEU A 77 1.71 -4.98 7.86
C LEU A 77 1.26 -4.99 9.32
N VAL A 78 1.67 -5.99 10.07
CA VAL A 78 1.46 -6.08 11.52
C VAL A 78 2.80 -6.22 12.20
N TYR A 79 3.03 -5.40 13.22
CA TYR A 79 4.20 -5.49 14.09
C TYR A 79 3.79 -5.15 15.51
N ALA A 80 4.15 -5.99 16.47
CA ALA A 80 3.82 -5.80 17.90
C ALA A 80 2.32 -5.50 18.16
N GLY A 81 1.42 -6.11 17.38
CA GLY A 81 -0.03 -5.88 17.48
C GLY A 81 -0.52 -4.55 16.87
N GLN A 82 0.36 -3.74 16.30
CA GLN A 82 0.01 -2.53 15.55
C GLN A 82 -0.11 -2.85 14.06
N ARG A 83 -1.13 -2.30 13.41
CA ARG A 83 -1.35 -2.41 11.97
C ARG A 83 -0.80 -1.18 11.26
N TYR A 84 -0.02 -1.40 10.21
CA TYR A 84 0.53 -0.36 9.35
C TYR A 84 0.01 -0.55 7.93
N GLU A 85 -0.79 0.40 7.47
CA GLU A 85 -1.33 0.40 6.11
C GLU A 85 -0.45 1.23 5.19
N TYR A 86 -0.09 0.64 4.06
CA TYR A 86 0.71 1.25 3.02
C TYR A 86 -0.01 1.15 1.69
N HIS A 87 -0.04 2.26 0.98
CA HIS A 87 -0.61 2.36 -0.34
C HIS A 87 0.53 2.49 -1.35
N ALA A 88 0.52 1.68 -2.38
CA ALA A 88 1.54 1.63 -3.41
C ALA A 88 0.95 1.71 -4.81
N ASP A 89 1.76 2.15 -5.77
CA ASP A 89 1.48 2.12 -7.19
C ASP A 89 2.24 0.96 -7.87
N ARG A 90 1.88 0.62 -9.12
CA ARG A 90 2.55 -0.44 -9.88
C ARG A 90 4.01 -0.13 -10.27
N ALA A 91 4.40 1.13 -10.31
CA ALA A 91 5.79 1.55 -10.40
C ALA A 91 6.56 1.40 -9.08
N GLY A 92 5.93 0.86 -8.03
CA GLY A 92 6.45 0.60 -6.69
C GLY A 92 6.82 1.84 -5.89
N ARG A 93 6.20 2.99 -6.21
CA ARG A 93 6.11 4.09 -5.25
C ARG A 93 5.12 3.66 -4.17
N PHE A 94 5.48 3.82 -2.89
CA PHE A 94 4.59 3.53 -1.78
C PHE A 94 4.56 4.69 -0.77
N LEU A 95 3.44 4.83 -0.09
CA LEU A 95 3.15 5.83 0.92
C LEU A 95 2.57 5.12 2.14
N ARG A 96 3.08 5.46 3.32
CA ARG A 96 2.45 5.03 4.58
C ARG A 96 1.22 5.87 4.81
N CYS A 97 0.05 5.26 4.63
CA CYS A 97 -1.22 5.86 5.01
C CYS A 97 -1.54 5.37 6.39
N ASP A 98 -0.86 5.96 7.37
CA ASP A 98 -1.26 5.85 8.75
C ASP A 98 -2.65 6.50 8.84
N ALA A 99 -3.70 5.69 8.72
CA ALA A 99 -5.04 6.16 9.03
C ALA A 99 -4.93 6.78 10.43
N PRO A 100 -5.28 8.06 10.61
CA PRO A 100 -5.18 8.68 11.93
C PRO A 100 -5.92 7.74 12.87
N ALA A 101 -5.20 7.18 13.84
CA ALA A 101 -5.71 6.19 14.77
C ALA A 101 -7.06 6.69 15.29
N LYS A 102 -8.15 6.23 14.69
CA LYS A 102 -9.45 6.53 15.22
C LYS A 102 -9.47 5.70 16.49
N PRO A 103 -9.58 6.33 17.68
CA PRO A 103 -9.68 5.56 18.90
C PRO A 103 -10.88 4.63 18.68
N LEU A 104 -10.67 3.33 18.85
CA LEU A 104 -11.77 2.40 19.10
C LEU A 104 -12.39 2.88 20.41
N GLY A 105 -13.29 3.86 20.31
CA GLY A 105 -14.17 4.25 21.39
C GLY A 105 -15.10 3.08 21.70
N PRO A 106 -15.46 2.87 22.97
CA PRO A 106 -16.18 1.67 23.37
C PRO A 106 -17.57 1.62 22.71
N ILE A 107 -17.93 0.46 22.18
CA ILE A 107 -19.34 0.08 22.00
C ILE A 107 -19.89 -0.16 23.42
N ARG A 108 -20.74 0.78 23.87
CA ARG A 108 -21.49 0.74 25.13
C ARG A 108 -22.59 -0.32 25.09
#